data_AF-A0A166NHW9-F1
#
_entry.id   AF-A0A166NHW9-F1
#
_cell.length_a   1.000
_cell.length_b   1.000
_cell.length_c   1.000
_cell.angle_alpha   90.00
_cell.angle_beta   90.00
_cell.angle_gamma   90.00
#
_symmetry.space_group_name_H-M   'P 1'
#
loop_
_entity.id
_entity.type
_entity.pdbx_description
1 polymer ?
#
loop_
_entity_poly.entity_id
_entity_poly.type
_entity_poly.pdbx_seq_one_letter_code
_entity_poly.pdbx_strand_id
1 'polypeptide(L)'
;RTGHCFSGEYYSQFVPDENVDCPCGEAFQSREHILRHCPRYARHRHVLRAVSRDVSLPEILGTADGIEALAKFLRKSGAFTKTGEPRAARTAPRWEDEADDFG
;
A
#
# COMPACT_ATOMS: atom_id res chain seq x y z
N ARG A 1 -0.61 -15.87 -3.18
CA ARG A 1 -1.00 -14.44 -3.32
C ARG A 1 -0.59 -13.97 -4.71
N THR A 2 -1.45 -13.25 -5.41
CA THR A 2 -1.36 -13.01 -6.87
C THR A 2 -0.56 -11.77 -7.29
N GLY A 3 -0.03 -10.97 -6.35
CA GLY A 3 0.80 -9.80 -6.66
C GLY A 3 0.01 -8.52 -7.03
N HIS A 4 -1.32 -8.59 -7.15
CA HIS A 4 -2.15 -7.41 -7.43
C HIS A 4 -2.11 -6.41 -6.27
N CYS A 5 -1.44 -5.28 -6.49
CA CYS A 5 -1.41 -4.13 -5.60
C CYS A 5 -0.88 -2.90 -6.35
N PHE A 6 -1.16 -1.69 -5.86
CA PHE A 6 -0.58 -0.46 -6.42
C PHE A 6 0.90 -0.38 -6.04
N SER A 7 1.75 -0.98 -6.87
CA SER A 7 3.20 -1.04 -6.72
C SER A 7 3.87 -0.96 -8.08
N GLY A 8 5.14 -0.57 -8.09
CA GLY A 8 5.97 -0.52 -9.29
C GLY A 8 6.15 -1.91 -9.90
N GLU A 9 6.25 -2.95 -9.07
CA GLU A 9 6.24 -4.36 -9.51
C GLU A 9 5.01 -4.73 -10.33
N TYR A 10 3.84 -4.23 -9.94
CA TYR A 10 2.60 -4.47 -10.68
C TYR A 10 2.53 -3.60 -11.94
N TYR A 11 2.84 -2.31 -11.82
CA TYR A 11 2.74 -1.37 -12.94
C TYR A 11 3.72 -1.70 -14.06
N SER A 12 4.96 -2.11 -13.75
CA SER A 12 5.93 -2.50 -14.76
C SER A 12 5.47 -3.67 -15.63
N GLN A 13 4.57 -4.53 -15.14
CA GLN A 13 4.07 -5.70 -15.86
C GLN A 13 2.75 -5.43 -16.60
N PHE A 14 1.87 -4.62 -16.00
CA PHE A 14 0.48 -4.48 -16.45
C PHE A 14 0.11 -3.07 -16.93
N VAL A 15 0.90 -2.05 -16.61
CA VAL A 15 0.69 -0.64 -16.99
C VAL A 15 2.05 0.05 -17.24
N PRO A 16 2.78 -0.35 -18.30
CA PRO A 16 4.19 0.02 -18.49
C PRO A 16 4.42 1.53 -18.72
N ASP A 17 3.39 2.28 -19.10
CA ASP A 17 3.47 3.74 -19.30
C ASP A 17 3.36 4.54 -17.99
N GLU A 18 3.03 3.90 -16.87
CA GLU A 18 2.95 4.55 -15.56
C GLU A 18 4.32 4.56 -14.85
N ASN A 19 4.54 5.57 -14.00
CA ASN A 19 5.77 5.67 -13.23
C ASN A 19 5.84 4.57 -12.15
N VAL A 20 6.94 3.81 -12.15
CA VAL A 20 7.21 2.71 -11.21
C VAL A 20 8.09 3.12 -10.01
N ASP A 21 8.66 4.32 -10.07
CA ASP A 21 9.49 4.91 -9.03
C ASP A 21 8.69 5.11 -7.75
N CYS A 22 9.32 4.91 -6.61
CA CYS A 22 8.76 5.28 -5.34
C CYS A 22 8.88 6.79 -5.16
N PRO A 23 7.83 7.48 -4.69
CA PRO A 23 7.97 8.90 -4.38
C PRO A 23 8.83 9.17 -3.13
N CYS A 24 9.50 8.14 -2.57
CA CYS A 24 10.60 8.30 -1.62
C CYS A 24 11.96 8.52 -2.29
N GLY A 25 12.06 8.39 -3.62
CA GLY A 25 13.29 8.51 -4.41
C GLY A 25 13.89 7.18 -4.88
N GLU A 26 13.33 6.03 -4.47
CA GLU A 26 13.73 4.72 -4.99
C GLU A 26 13.22 4.52 -6.41
N ALA A 27 14.05 3.99 -7.31
CA ALA A 27 13.66 3.76 -8.72
C ALA A 27 12.61 2.66 -8.91
N PHE A 28 12.32 1.86 -7.88
CA PHE A 28 11.37 0.77 -8.01
C PHE A 28 10.59 0.48 -6.73
N GLN A 29 9.27 0.61 -6.82
CA GLN A 29 8.35 0.25 -5.74
C GLN A 29 8.13 -1.26 -5.66
N SER A 30 9.05 -1.98 -4.99
CA SER A 30 8.87 -3.39 -4.63
C SER A 30 8.15 -3.56 -3.31
N ARG A 31 7.47 -4.70 -3.11
CA ARG A 31 6.88 -5.02 -1.79
C ARG A 31 7.92 -5.03 -0.68
N GLU A 32 9.12 -5.53 -0.98
CA GLU A 32 10.23 -5.55 -0.03
C GLU A 32 10.64 -4.13 0.36
N HIS A 33 10.86 -3.25 -0.62
CA HIS A 33 11.16 -1.84 -0.37
C HIS A 33 10.09 -1.21 0.51
N ILE A 34 8.81 -1.31 0.12
CA ILE A 34 7.69 -0.67 0.83
C ILE A 34 7.59 -1.14 2.29
N LEU A 35 7.72 -2.45 2.53
CA LEU A 35 7.57 -3.03 3.86
C LEU A 35 8.81 -2.79 4.75
N ARG A 36 10.02 -3.00 4.21
CA ARG A 36 11.26 -3.00 5.00
C ARG A 36 11.99 -1.67 5.04
N HIS A 37 12.05 -0.94 3.92
CA HIS A 37 13.04 0.12 3.73
C HIS A 37 12.41 1.51 3.56
N CYS A 38 11.28 1.61 2.86
CA CYS A 38 10.68 2.85 2.42
C CYS A 38 10.56 3.90 3.55
N PRO A 39 11.26 5.05 3.46
CA PRO A 39 11.22 6.08 4.49
C PRO A 39 9.80 6.63 4.74
N ARG A 40 8.97 6.72 3.69
CA ARG A 40 7.57 7.18 3.77
C ARG A 40 6.75 6.43 4.82
N TYR A 41 7.05 5.14 5.01
CA TYR A 41 6.30 4.27 5.91
C TYR A 41 7.04 3.92 7.21
N ALA A 42 8.21 4.53 7.46
CA ALA A 42 9.02 4.25 8.64
C ALA A 42 8.24 4.42 9.95
N ARG A 43 7.40 5.47 10.05
CA ARG A 43 6.59 5.75 11.24
C ARG A 43 5.63 4.63 11.62
N HIS A 44 5.18 3.82 10.66
CA HIS A 44 4.24 2.71 10.89
C HIS A 44 4.93 1.34 10.96
N ARG A 45 6.22 1.25 10.63
CA ARG A 45 6.95 -0.03 10.54
C ARG A 45 7.04 -0.76 11.87
N HIS A 46 6.90 -0.05 13.00
CA HIS A 46 6.80 -0.65 14.33
C HIS A 46 5.67 -1.69 14.43
N VAL A 47 4.59 -1.54 13.64
CA VAL A 47 3.48 -2.51 13.58
C VAL A 47 3.95 -3.86 13.05
N LEU A 48 4.80 -3.86 12.01
CA LEU A 48 5.36 -5.10 11.46
C LEU A 48 6.45 -5.66 12.37
N ARG A 49 7.27 -4.78 12.96
CA ARG A 49 8.36 -5.16 13.89
C ARG A 49 7.88 -5.81 15.17
N ALA A 50 6.63 -5.57 15.56
CA ALA A 50 6.01 -6.24 16.71
C ALA A 50 5.86 -7.76 16.50
N VAL A 51 5.72 -8.21 15.24
CA VAL A 51 5.64 -9.63 14.90
C VAL A 51 6.99 -10.15 14.42
N SER A 52 7.66 -9.43 13.52
CA SER A 52 8.94 -9.82 12.95
C SER A 52 9.94 -8.67 13.05
N ARG A 53 10.94 -8.78 13.94
CA ARG A 53 11.91 -7.71 14.23
C ARG A 53 12.59 -7.16 12.98
N ASP A 54 12.94 -8.06 12.06
CA ASP A 54 13.62 -7.75 10.79
C ASP A 54 12.65 -7.62 9.61
N VAL A 55 11.33 -7.66 9.87
CA VAL A 55 10.26 -7.57 8.87
C VAL A 55 10.47 -8.64 7.79
N SER A 56 10.61 -9.89 8.22
CA SER A 56 10.76 -11.06 7.33
C SER A 56 9.52 -11.22 6.44
N LEU A 57 9.65 -11.09 5.10
CA LEU A 57 8.49 -11.28 4.21
C LEU A 57 7.84 -12.67 4.36
N PRO A 58 8.60 -13.79 4.45
CA PRO A 58 8.01 -15.10 4.71
C PRO A 58 7.17 -15.14 5.98
N GLU A 59 7.60 -14.48 7.05
CA GLU A 59 6.88 -14.44 8.32
C GLU A 59 5.65 -13.53 8.23
N ILE A 60 5.83 -12.29 7.75
CA ILE A 60 4.76 -11.30 7.60
C ILE A 60 3.66 -11.77 6.65
N LEU A 61 4.00 -12.56 5.62
CA LEU A 61 3.04 -13.03 4.63
C LEU A 61 2.58 -14.47 4.85
N GLY A 62 3.30 -15.24 5.67
CA GLY A 62 3.09 -16.66 5.88
C GLY A 62 2.41 -17.04 7.20
N THR A 63 2.34 -16.14 8.18
CA THR A 63 1.69 -16.40 9.47
C THR A 63 0.41 -15.58 9.65
N ALA A 64 -0.52 -16.08 10.47
CA ALA A 64 -1.77 -15.36 10.78
C ALA A 64 -1.48 -13.99 11.41
N ASP A 65 -0.61 -13.96 12.42
CA ASP A 65 -0.20 -12.74 13.13
C ASP A 65 0.50 -11.75 12.18
N GLY A 66 1.35 -12.26 11.29
CA GLY A 66 2.02 -11.47 10.26
C GLY A 66 1.02 -10.82 9.31
N ILE A 67 0.00 -11.58 8.88
CA ILE A 67 -1.07 -11.08 8.01
C ILE A 67 -1.91 -10.01 8.72
N GLU A 68 -2.23 -10.21 10.00
CA GLU A 68 -2.97 -9.22 10.79
C GLU A 68 -2.15 -7.93 10.96
N ALA A 69 -0.88 -8.05 11.33
CA ALA A 69 0.04 -6.93 11.45
C ALA A 69 0.20 -6.20 10.11
N LEU A 70 0.31 -6.92 9.00
CA LEU A 70 0.32 -6.34 7.67
C LEU A 70 -0.97 -5.58 7.38
N ALA A 71 -2.14 -6.16 7.63
CA ALA A 71 -3.41 -5.48 7.41
C ALA A 71 -3.52 -4.18 8.23
N LYS A 72 -3.06 -4.19 9.49
CA LYS A 72 -2.99 -3.00 10.35
C LYS A 72 -2.00 -1.96 9.83
N PHE A 73 -0.83 -2.39 9.37
CA PHE A 73 0.16 -1.53 8.73
C PHE A 73 -0.42 -0.84 7.50
N LEU A 74 -1.07 -1.58 6.59
CA LEU A 74 -1.66 -1.03 5.36
C LEU A 74 -2.74 0.00 5.67
N ARG A 75 -3.64 -0.28 6.61
CA ARG A 75 -4.68 0.67 7.03
C ARG A 75 -4.13 1.98 7.58
N LYS A 76 -3.07 1.90 8.40
CA LYS A 76 -2.46 3.10 9.02
C LYS A 76 -1.57 3.88 8.06
N SER A 77 -0.85 3.17 7.19
CA SER A 77 0.18 3.75 6.35
C SER A 77 -0.34 4.27 5.01
N GLY A 78 -1.38 3.65 4.46
CA GLY A 78 -1.76 3.90 3.07
C GLY A 78 -0.84 3.24 2.06
N ALA A 79 0.08 2.36 2.48
CA ALA A 79 0.91 1.61 1.55
C ALA A 79 0.04 0.79 0.59
N PHE A 80 0.46 0.74 -0.68
CA PHE A 80 -0.27 0.11 -1.79
C PHE A 80 -1.67 0.68 -2.08
N THR A 81 -1.96 1.93 -1.72
CA THR A 81 -3.07 2.68 -2.32
C THR A 81 -2.57 3.49 -3.52
N LYS A 82 -3.48 3.94 -4.40
CA LYS A 82 -3.11 4.74 -5.58
C LYS A 82 -2.33 6.01 -5.22
N THR A 83 -2.62 6.63 -4.08
CA THR A 83 -1.96 7.88 -3.61
C THR A 83 -0.82 7.62 -2.62
N GLY A 84 -0.70 6.40 -2.11
CA GLY A 84 0.20 6.08 -1.00
C GLY A 84 -0.25 6.65 0.35
N GLU A 85 -1.50 7.14 0.45
CA GLU A 85 -2.12 7.67 1.65
C GLU A 85 -3.25 6.76 2.17
N PRO A 86 -3.59 6.80 3.48
CA PRO A 86 -4.69 6.03 4.02
C PRO A 86 -5.99 6.36 3.31
N ARG A 87 -6.76 5.32 2.96
CA ARG A 87 -8.04 5.51 2.30
C ARG A 87 -9.00 6.27 3.22
N ALA A 88 -9.60 7.35 2.71
CA ALA A 88 -10.67 8.04 3.40
C ALA A 88 -11.83 7.07 3.74
N ALA A 89 -12.58 7.40 4.79
CA ALA A 89 -13.81 6.68 5.08
C ALA A 89 -14.70 6.70 3.83
N ARG A 90 -15.26 5.54 3.48
CA ARG A 90 -16.22 5.46 2.38
C ARG A 90 -17.48 6.20 2.81
N THR A 91 -17.62 7.44 2.40
CA THR A 91 -18.91 8.12 2.44
C THR A 91 -19.72 7.61 1.25
N ALA A 92 -20.96 7.17 1.49
CA ALA A 92 -21.86 6.87 0.38
C ALA A 92 -22.07 8.18 -0.39
N PRO A 93 -21.98 8.18 -1.74
CA PRO A 93 -22.37 9.35 -2.51
C PRO A 93 -23.81 9.70 -2.15
N ARG A 94 -24.06 10.98 -1.90
CA ARG A 94 -25.42 11.46 -1.66
C ARG A 94 -26.06 11.70 -3.03
N TRP A 95 -27.36 11.44 -3.16
CA TRP A 95 -28.11 11.71 -4.40
C TRP A 95 -27.95 13.17 -4.87
N GLU A 96 -27.72 14.09 -3.94
CA GLU A 96 -27.48 15.51 -4.19
C GLU A 96 -26.08 15.82 -4.78
N ASP A 97 -25.18 14.83 -4.87
CA ASP A 97 -23.85 14.97 -5.47
C ASP A 97 -23.82 14.57 -6.95
N GLU A 98 -24.94 14.06 -7.50
CA GLU A 98 -25.09 13.87 -8.95
C GLU A 98 -25.26 15.24 -9.60
N ALA A 99 -24.35 15.60 -10.52
CA ALA A 99 -24.49 16.84 -11.27
C ALA A 99 -25.77 16.74 -12.10
N ASP A 100 -26.69 17.69 -11.92
CA ASP A 100 -27.85 17.81 -12.81
C ASP A 100 -27.33 18.08 -14.23
N ASP A 101 -27.42 17.08 -15.08
CA ASP A 101 -27.18 17.15 -16.52
C ASP A 101 -28.35 17.92 -17.16
N PHE A 102 -28.31 19.25 -17.06
CA PHE A 102 -29.18 20.12 -17.84
C PHE A 102 -28.56 20.31 -19.22
N GLY A 103 -28.84 19.36 -20.11
CA GLY A 103 -28.51 19.42 -21.54
C GLY A 103 -29.21 20.56 -22.27
#